data_AF-A0A0H5CK13-F1
#
_entry.id   AF-A0A0H5CK13-F1
#
_cell.length_a   1.000
_cell.length_b   1.000
_cell.length_c   1.000
_cell.angle_alpha   90.00
_cell.angle_beta   90.00
_cell.angle_gamma   90.00
#
_symmetry.space_group_name_H-M   'P 1'
#
loop_
_entity.id
_entity.type
_entity.pdbx_description
1 polymer ?
#
loop_
_entity_poly.entity_id
_entity_poly.type
_entity_poly.pdbx_seq_one_letter_code
_entity_poly.pdbx_strand_id
1 'polypeptide(L)'
;MATRTLHLTRHGEARLYLGFLNQFDIADGAELARAAVDQFTGPAEGREDRHELVVTHNFLIAWLVRAAVDAPAWRWLGLNHCHAALTVIRYAPGLPAAVLVFNDMSHLPAQLRWTGFPPDASWRV
;
A
#
# COMPACT_ATOMS: atom_id res chain seq x y z
N MET A 1 33.49 -7.14 -1.84
CA MET A 1 32.02 -6.92 -1.78
C MET A 1 31.78 -5.43 -1.89
N ALA A 2 31.27 -4.96 -3.03
CA ALA A 2 31.03 -3.53 -3.27
C ALA A 2 29.56 -3.22 -2.98
N THR A 3 29.31 -2.46 -1.90
CA THR A 3 28.00 -1.86 -1.63
C THR A 3 27.75 -0.77 -2.67
N ARG A 4 26.74 -0.97 -3.51
CA ARG A 4 26.24 0.05 -4.43
C ARG A 4 25.32 0.98 -3.65
N THR A 5 25.85 2.10 -3.18
CA THR A 5 25.02 3.21 -2.70
C THR A 5 24.44 3.92 -3.93
N LEU A 6 23.16 3.70 -4.21
CA LEU A 6 22.41 4.52 -5.16
C LEU A 6 22.21 5.90 -4.54
N HIS A 7 22.92 6.91 -5.05
CA HIS A 7 22.53 8.30 -4.88
C HIS A 7 21.26 8.56 -5.69
N LEU A 8 20.12 8.14 -5.16
CA LEU A 8 18.81 8.64 -5.60
C LEU A 8 18.71 10.07 -5.09
N THR A 9 18.57 11.03 -6.01
CA THR A 9 18.31 12.44 -5.71
C THR A 9 16.93 12.55 -5.05
N ARG A 10 16.85 12.23 -3.76
CA ARG A 10 15.63 12.05 -2.93
C ARG A 10 14.70 13.26 -2.82
N HIS A 11 15.00 14.38 -3.45
CA HIS A 11 14.27 15.63 -3.30
C HIS A 11 13.13 15.82 -4.33
N GLY A 12 13.13 15.08 -5.45
CA GLY A 12 12.10 15.19 -6.49
C GLY A 12 10.76 14.55 -6.08
N GLU A 13 10.79 13.29 -5.64
CA GLU A 13 9.57 12.54 -5.32
C GLU A 13 8.80 13.10 -4.12
N ALA A 14 9.50 13.51 -3.06
CA ALA A 14 8.86 14.11 -1.89
C ALA A 14 8.06 15.38 -2.25
N ARG A 15 8.57 16.19 -3.18
CA ARG A 15 7.88 17.39 -3.67
C ARG A 15 6.64 17.04 -4.49
N LEU A 16 6.70 15.98 -5.29
CA LEU A 16 5.54 15.51 -6.05
C LEU A 16 4.45 14.96 -5.13
N TYR A 17 4.82 14.16 -4.13
CA TYR A 17 3.87 13.68 -3.12
C TYR A 17 3.22 14.82 -2.34
N LEU A 18 4.00 15.81 -1.89
CA LEU A 18 3.45 16.98 -1.20
C LEU A 18 2.54 17.81 -2.11
N GLY A 19 2.91 18.00 -3.37
CA GLY A 19 2.06 18.68 -4.36
C GLY A 19 0.75 17.95 -4.65
N PHE A 20 0.77 16.61 -4.64
CA PHE A 20 -0.44 15.80 -4.74
C PHE A 20 -1.31 15.89 -3.48
N LEU A 21 -0.71 15.69 -2.31
CA LEU A 21 -1.44 15.65 -1.03
C LEU A 21 -2.05 17.00 -0.65
N ASN A 22 -1.42 18.12 -1.02
CA ASN A 22 -1.95 19.46 -0.79
C ASN A 22 -3.26 19.76 -1.53
N GLN A 23 -3.71 18.87 -2.43
CA GLN A 23 -4.99 18.97 -3.12
C GLN A 23 -6.17 18.47 -2.27
N PHE A 24 -5.87 17.78 -1.17
CA PHE A 24 -6.86 17.12 -0.33
C PHE A 24 -6.90 17.73 1.06
N ASP A 25 -8.09 17.76 1.66
CA ASP A 25 -8.21 17.96 3.10
C ASP A 25 -7.75 16.70 3.82
N ILE A 26 -6.76 16.85 4.70
CA ILE A 26 -6.10 15.76 5.42
C ILE A 26 -6.33 15.83 6.93
N ALA A 27 -7.19 16.74 7.40
CA ALA A 27 -7.40 16.99 8.84
C ALA A 27 -7.67 15.68 9.61
N ASP A 28 -8.53 14.82 9.07
CA ASP A 28 -8.95 13.57 9.72
C ASP A 28 -8.10 12.36 9.28
N GLY A 29 -7.09 12.56 8.42
CA GLY A 29 -6.37 11.47 7.76
C GLY A 29 -5.69 10.51 8.74
N ALA A 30 -5.12 11.04 9.83
CA ALA A 30 -4.47 10.22 10.85
C ALA A 30 -5.49 9.37 11.64
N GLU A 31 -6.65 9.93 11.95
CA GLU A 31 -7.72 9.22 12.67
C GLU A 31 -8.33 8.13 11.78
N LEU A 32 -8.63 8.45 10.53
CA LEU A 32 -9.16 7.49 9.55
C LEU A 32 -8.18 6.34 9.30
N ALA A 33 -6.87 6.64 9.22
CA ALA A 33 -5.84 5.63 9.05
C ALA A 33 -5.73 4.69 10.25
N ARG A 34 -5.92 5.20 11.48
CA ARG A 34 -5.99 4.37 12.70
C ARG A 34 -7.26 3.51 12.70
N ALA A 35 -8.42 4.11 12.43
CA ALA A 35 -9.69 3.41 12.38
C ALA A 35 -9.66 2.25 11.37
N ALA A 36 -9.04 2.45 10.21
CA ALA A 36 -8.87 1.39 9.22
C ALA A 36 -7.99 0.24 9.72
N VAL A 37 -6.91 0.53 10.47
CA VAL A 37 -6.08 -0.52 11.08
C VAL A 37 -6.91 -1.29 12.11
N ASP A 38 -7.62 -0.59 12.99
CA ASP A 38 -8.44 -1.22 14.03
C ASP A 38 -9.56 -2.09 13.43
N GLN A 39 -10.12 -1.68 12.28
CA GLN A 39 -11.23 -2.38 11.64
C GLN A 39 -10.80 -3.58 10.80
N PHE A 40 -9.68 -3.49 10.07
CA PHE A 40 -9.33 -4.45 9.01
C PHE A 40 -8.09 -5.29 9.32
N THR A 41 -7.56 -5.23 10.54
CA THR A 41 -6.37 -5.99 10.93
C THR A 41 -6.58 -6.80 12.19
N GLY A 42 -5.75 -7.82 12.37
CA GLY A 42 -5.84 -8.75 13.49
C GLY A 42 -6.64 -10.01 13.18
N PRO A 43 -6.49 -11.05 14.02
CA PRO A 43 -7.22 -12.30 13.84
C PRO A 43 -8.72 -12.09 14.06
N ALA A 44 -9.53 -12.79 13.28
CA ALA A 44 -10.98 -12.79 13.48
C ALA A 44 -11.36 -13.46 14.82
N GLU A 45 -12.47 -13.01 15.42
CA GLU A 45 -13.05 -13.66 16.58
C GLU A 45 -13.74 -14.99 16.19
N GLY A 46 -13.67 -15.98 17.08
CA GLY A 46 -14.32 -17.27 16.88
C GLY A 46 -13.39 -18.36 16.32
N ARG A 47 -13.99 -19.42 15.77
CA ARG A 47 -13.28 -20.63 15.30
C ARG A 47 -13.29 -20.81 13.79
N GLU A 48 -14.03 -19.99 13.06
CA GLU A 48 -14.18 -20.08 11.61
C GLU A 48 -13.30 -19.06 10.89
N ASP A 49 -12.82 -19.42 9.70
CA ASP A 49 -12.05 -18.51 8.87
C ASP A 49 -12.94 -17.37 8.34
N ARG A 50 -12.48 -16.13 8.51
CA ARG A 50 -13.14 -14.93 7.97
C ARG A 50 -12.34 -14.35 6.81
N HIS A 51 -13.02 -14.09 5.71
CA HIS A 51 -12.44 -13.43 4.53
C HIS A 51 -13.09 -12.06 4.32
N GLU A 52 -12.27 -11.01 4.25
CA GLU A 52 -12.70 -9.64 4.02
C GLU A 52 -12.09 -9.08 2.74
N LEU A 53 -12.92 -8.45 1.91
CA LEU A 53 -12.47 -7.70 0.74
C LEU A 53 -12.58 -6.20 1.03
N VAL A 54 -11.45 -5.52 1.04
CA VAL A 54 -11.37 -4.07 1.18
C VAL A 54 -10.98 -3.46 -0.16
N VAL A 55 -11.92 -2.78 -0.82
CA VAL A 55 -11.64 -2.03 -2.05
C VAL A 55 -11.31 -0.59 -1.66
N THR A 56 -10.06 -0.18 -1.89
CA THR A 56 -9.57 1.14 -1.49
C THR A 56 -8.41 1.60 -2.38
N HIS A 57 -7.72 2.66 -1.96
CA HIS A 57 -6.71 3.36 -2.73
C HIS A 57 -5.30 2.99 -2.26
N ASN A 58 -4.32 3.21 -3.15
CA ASN A 58 -2.92 2.86 -2.95
C ASN A 58 -2.38 3.17 -1.55
N PHE A 59 -2.60 4.39 -1.04
CA PHE A 59 -2.04 4.81 0.25
C PHE A 59 -2.64 4.07 1.45
N LEU A 60 -3.94 3.74 1.42
CA LEU A 60 -4.52 2.98 2.50
C LEU A 60 -4.06 1.51 2.45
N ILE A 61 -3.93 0.92 1.26
CA ILE A 61 -3.35 -0.44 1.11
C ILE A 61 -1.91 -0.44 1.63
N ALA A 62 -1.09 0.54 1.24
CA ALA A 62 0.27 0.72 1.72
C ALA A 62 0.35 0.89 3.23
N TRP A 63 -0.59 1.62 3.84
CA TRP A 63 -0.67 1.81 5.29
C TRP A 63 -0.99 0.50 6.02
N LEU A 64 -1.95 -0.29 5.51
CA LEU A 64 -2.30 -1.60 6.07
C LEU A 64 -1.17 -2.62 5.94
N VAL A 65 -0.49 -2.67 4.78
CA VAL A 65 0.69 -3.53 4.59
C VAL A 65 1.80 -3.14 5.56
N ARG A 66 2.07 -1.83 5.70
CA ARG A 66 3.04 -1.32 6.67
C ARG A 66 2.70 -1.77 8.09
N ALA A 67 1.42 -1.73 8.48
CA ALA A 67 0.99 -2.17 9.81
C ALA A 67 1.17 -3.68 9.99
N ALA A 68 0.80 -4.48 8.99
CA ALA A 68 0.91 -5.93 9.03
C ALA A 68 2.35 -6.44 9.21
N VAL A 69 3.34 -5.74 8.64
CA VAL A 69 4.76 -6.12 8.77
C VAL A 69 5.50 -5.36 9.86
N ASP A 70 4.78 -4.65 10.74
CA ASP A 70 5.32 -3.81 11.81
C ASP A 70 6.42 -2.83 11.31
N ALA A 71 6.21 -2.25 10.13
CA ALA A 71 7.19 -1.35 9.53
C ALA A 71 7.08 0.08 10.10
N PRO A 72 8.20 0.84 10.07
CA PRO A 72 8.22 2.25 10.48
C PRO A 72 7.18 3.10 9.75
N ALA A 73 6.70 4.15 10.42
CA ALA A 73 5.57 4.95 9.95
C ALA A 73 5.74 5.66 8.61
N TRP A 74 6.97 5.88 8.15
CA TRP A 74 7.23 6.49 6.84
C TRP A 74 7.26 5.47 5.69
N ARG A 75 7.29 4.16 6.00
CA ARG A 75 7.60 3.12 5.01
C ARG A 75 6.50 2.93 3.95
N TRP A 76 5.26 3.34 4.25
CA TRP A 76 4.14 3.28 3.31
C TRP A 76 4.35 4.14 2.07
N LEU A 77 5.11 5.25 2.16
CA LEU A 77 5.34 6.17 1.03
C LEU A 77 6.06 5.51 -0.16
N GLY A 78 6.73 4.38 0.04
CA GLY A 78 7.42 3.64 -1.02
C GLY A 78 6.66 2.42 -1.55
N LEU A 79 5.43 2.16 -1.07
CA LEU A 79 4.62 1.04 -1.52
C LEU A 79 3.63 1.54 -2.57
N ASN A 80 3.86 1.15 -3.82
CA ASN A 80 3.01 1.49 -4.95
C ASN A 80 2.27 0.24 -5.45
N HIS A 81 0.96 0.35 -5.58
CA HIS A 81 0.06 -0.68 -6.06
C HIS A 81 -0.44 -0.33 -7.46
N CYS A 82 -0.59 -1.36 -8.29
CA CYS A 82 -1.20 -1.25 -9.60
C CYS A 82 -2.73 -1.18 -9.49
N HIS A 83 -3.38 -0.70 -10.54
CA HIS A 83 -4.83 -0.62 -10.58
C HIS A 83 -5.43 -2.03 -10.53
N ALA A 84 -6.45 -2.19 -9.68
CA ALA A 84 -7.14 -3.46 -9.42
C ALA A 84 -6.22 -4.61 -8.97
N ALA A 85 -4.98 -4.35 -8.55
CA ALA A 85 -4.11 -5.39 -8.04
C ALA A 85 -4.55 -5.88 -6.66
N LEU A 86 -4.35 -7.16 -6.41
CA LEU A 86 -4.71 -7.81 -5.15
C LEU A 86 -3.50 -7.90 -4.21
N THR A 87 -3.70 -7.44 -2.98
CA THR A 87 -2.80 -7.67 -1.85
C THR A 87 -3.56 -8.47 -0.80
N VAL A 88 -3.01 -9.60 -0.36
CA VAL A 88 -3.66 -10.52 0.59
C VAL A 88 -2.82 -10.57 1.85
N ILE A 89 -3.45 -10.22 2.97
CA ILE A 89 -2.83 -10.27 4.31
C ILE A 89 -3.58 -11.31 5.14
N ARG A 90 -2.83 -12.16 5.84
CA ARG A 90 -3.36 -13.15 6.76
C ARG A 90 -3.02 -12.79 8.20
N TYR A 91 -4.02 -12.82 9.06
CA TYR A 91 -3.88 -12.66 10.50
C TYR A 91 -4.28 -13.96 11.19
N ALA A 92 -3.30 -14.80 11.54
CA ALA A 92 -3.55 -16.06 12.24
C ALA A 92 -3.42 -15.87 13.76
N PRO A 93 -4.31 -16.46 14.59
CA PRO A 93 -4.21 -16.35 16.04
C PRO A 93 -2.85 -16.83 16.57
N GLY A 94 -2.20 -16.00 17.39
CA GLY A 94 -0.92 -16.33 18.03
C GLY A 94 0.29 -16.33 17.10
N LEU A 95 0.13 -15.95 15.83
CA LEU A 95 1.22 -15.82 14.87
C LEU A 95 1.35 -14.37 14.36
N PRO A 96 2.56 -13.94 13.97
CA PRO A 96 2.72 -12.69 13.23
C PRO A 96 1.86 -12.68 11.96
N ALA A 97 1.37 -11.49 11.57
CA ALA A 97 0.67 -11.33 10.32
C ALA A 97 1.58 -11.65 9.13
N ALA A 98 1.00 -12.14 8.05
CA ALA A 98 1.72 -12.52 6.85
C ALA A 98 1.09 -11.88 5.60
N VAL A 99 1.90 -11.18 4.81
CA VAL A 99 1.52 -10.75 3.46
C VAL A 99 1.73 -11.94 2.52
N LEU A 100 0.64 -12.59 2.12
CA LEU A 100 0.68 -13.80 1.30
C LEU A 100 0.87 -13.47 -0.19
N VAL A 101 0.23 -12.39 -0.62
CA VAL A 101 0.26 -11.89 -2.00
C VAL A 101 0.40 -10.39 -1.92
N PHE A 102 1.25 -9.82 -2.76
CA PHE A 102 1.44 -8.38 -2.85
C PHE A 102 1.29 -7.93 -4.29
N ASN A 103 0.35 -7.01 -4.53
CA ASN A 103 0.19 -6.31 -5.80
C ASN A 103 0.01 -7.24 -7.02
N ASP A 104 -0.76 -8.32 -6.87
CA ASP A 104 -0.99 -9.29 -7.93
C ASP A 104 -2.07 -8.85 -8.94
N MET A 105 -1.73 -8.91 -10.23
CA MET A 105 -2.66 -8.66 -11.34
C MET A 105 -2.89 -9.92 -12.18
N SER A 106 -2.51 -11.11 -11.69
CA SER A 106 -2.60 -12.35 -12.47
C SER A 106 -4.03 -12.70 -12.89
N HIS A 107 -5.02 -12.26 -12.11
CA HIS A 107 -6.45 -12.39 -12.42
C HIS A 107 -6.91 -11.51 -13.60
N LEU A 108 -6.11 -10.53 -14.01
CA LEU A 108 -6.42 -9.66 -15.15
C LEU A 108 -5.82 -10.24 -16.46
N PRO A 109 -6.49 -10.05 -17.61
CA PRO A 109 -5.88 -10.20 -18.93
C PRO A 109 -4.61 -9.34 -19.06
N ALA A 110 -3.63 -9.81 -19.83
CA ALA A 110 -2.33 -9.14 -19.97
C ALA A 110 -2.44 -7.66 -20.37
N GLN A 111 -3.44 -7.32 -21.20
CA GLN A 111 -3.69 -5.96 -21.69
C GLN A 111 -4.16 -5.00 -20.57
N LEU A 112 -4.67 -5.52 -19.46
CA LEU A 112 -5.15 -4.75 -18.31
C LEU A 112 -4.16 -4.74 -17.14
N ARG A 113 -3.02 -5.47 -17.24
CA ARG A 113 -1.96 -5.48 -16.23
C ARG A 113 -1.09 -4.24 -16.35
N TRP A 114 -1.65 -3.08 -16.05
CA TRP A 114 -1.05 -1.78 -16.32
C TRP A 114 -0.80 -0.97 -15.04
N THR A 115 0.39 -0.36 -14.95
CA THR A 115 0.90 0.30 -13.74
C THR A 115 0.75 1.83 -13.74
N GLY A 116 0.32 2.45 -14.86
CA GLY A 116 0.11 3.91 -14.93
C GLY A 116 0.37 4.56 -16.30
N PHE A 117 -0.17 5.79 -16.39
CA PHE A 117 -0.37 6.81 -17.45
C PHE A 117 0.17 6.66 -18.89
N PRO A 118 -0.56 7.21 -19.89
CA PRO A 118 -0.19 7.10 -21.29
C PRO A 118 1.17 7.76 -21.61
N PRO A 119 1.82 7.39 -22.72
CA PRO A 119 3.19 7.82 -23.04
C PRO A 119 3.38 9.33 -23.10
N ASP A 120 2.31 10.09 -23.30
CA ASP A 120 2.26 11.55 -23.42
C ASP A 120 2.03 12.29 -22.09
N ALA A 121 1.82 11.58 -20.98
CA ALA A 121 1.72 12.20 -19.67
C ALA A 121 3.07 12.83 -19.26
N SER A 122 3.08 14.15 -19.14
CA SER A 122 4.28 15.00 -19.05
C SER A 122 4.99 15.03 -17.68
N TRP A 123 4.63 14.16 -16.74
CA TRP A 123 5.17 14.17 -15.37
C TRP A 123 6.01 12.93 -15.03
N ARG A 124 6.73 12.37 -16.00
CA ARG A 124 7.65 11.26 -15.75
C ARG A 124 8.68 11.62 -14.67
N VAL A 125 8.73 10.81 -13.61
CA VAL A 125 9.89 10.68 -12.71
C VAL A 125 10.91 9.76 -13.38
#